data_AF-A0A818DW38-F1
#
_entry.id   AF-A0A818DW38-F1
#
_cell.length_a   1.000
_cell.length_b   1.000
_cell.length_c   1.000
_cell.angle_alpha   90.00
_cell.angle_beta   90.00
_cell.angle_gamma   90.00
#
_symmetry.space_group_name_H-M   'P 1'
#
loop_
_entity.id
_entity.type
_entity.pdbx_description
1 polymer ?
#
loop_
_entity_poly.entity_id
_entity_poly.type
_entity_poly.pdbx_seq_one_letter_code
_entity_poly.pdbx_strand_id
1 'polypeptide(L)'
;MMPVTNHDKFVINAIFNPNYPLDFDGVSQADTSVSSQIEKQVIELKLLEAEGVRLAEHNYLTEAIECFTRAIEINPQQPSPYNNRAQAFQLQNRTNEANVDLSTAIELASSDNSHQKVLCLALTQRGILNRFLGKNEASLEDFQRAAELGSPFAKQQVLLTNPYAAACNEMLAKMFKQASGAQ
;
A
#
# COMPACT_ATOMS: atom_id res chain seq x y z
N MET A 1 -4.40 4.97 49.56
CA MET A 1 -3.40 4.89 48.47
C MET A 1 -3.11 6.32 48.05
N MET A 2 -1.94 6.87 48.39
CA MET A 2 -1.64 8.27 48.05
C MET A 2 -1.45 8.40 46.54
N PRO A 3 -1.96 9.48 45.91
CA PRO A 3 -1.73 9.72 44.49
C PRO A 3 -0.25 9.99 44.26
N VAL A 4 0.32 9.29 43.28
CA VAL A 4 1.71 9.48 42.82
C VAL A 4 1.89 10.94 42.40
N THR A 5 2.80 11.65 43.05
CA THR A 5 3.05 13.06 42.76
C THR A 5 3.78 13.20 41.42
N ASN A 6 3.72 14.40 40.82
CA ASN A 6 4.43 14.67 39.57
C ASN A 6 5.95 14.51 39.72
N HIS A 7 6.48 14.72 40.92
CA HIS A 7 7.87 14.45 41.28
C HIS A 7 8.19 12.95 41.19
N ASP A 8 7.31 12.09 41.72
CA ASP A 8 7.50 10.63 41.69
C ASP A 8 7.51 10.09 40.25
N LYS A 9 6.66 10.63 39.36
CA LYS A 9 6.63 10.26 37.93
C LYS A 9 7.91 10.68 37.21
N PHE A 10 8.43 11.85 37.53
CA PHE A 10 9.69 12.35 36.97
C PHE A 10 10.87 11.45 37.36
N VAL A 11 10.98 11.12 38.65
CA VAL A 11 12.03 10.24 39.16
C VAL A 11 11.98 8.87 38.50
N ILE A 12 10.78 8.29 38.35
CA ILE A 12 10.60 7.01 37.65
C ILE A 12 11.11 7.11 36.20
N ASN A 13 10.74 8.15 35.46
CA ASN A 13 11.16 8.32 34.07
C ASN A 13 12.67 8.54 33.92
N ALA A 14 13.30 9.25 34.86
CA ALA A 14 14.76 9.44 34.88
C ALA A 14 15.52 8.13 35.13
N ILE A 15 14.95 7.22 35.93
CA ILE A 15 15.57 5.90 36.22
C ILE A 15 15.52 4.99 34.99
N PHE A 16 14.42 4.99 34.25
CA PHE A 16 14.22 4.05 33.13
C PHE A 16 14.68 4.58 31.77
N ASN A 17 14.97 5.88 31.64
CA ASN A 17 15.41 6.50 30.38
C ASN A 17 16.75 7.22 30.59
N PRO A 18 17.88 6.63 30.15
CA PRO A 18 19.22 7.17 30.37
C PRO A 18 19.49 8.57 29.80
N ASN A 19 18.67 9.02 28.83
CA ASN A 19 18.75 10.33 28.20
C ASN A 19 17.66 11.30 28.68
N TYR A 20 16.96 10.98 29.77
CA TYR A 20 15.91 11.84 30.30
C TYR A 20 16.52 13.10 30.93
N PRO A 21 16.03 14.31 30.62
CA PRO A 21 16.58 15.55 31.16
C PRO A 21 16.46 15.58 32.69
N LEU A 22 17.58 15.84 33.37
CA LEU A 22 17.65 15.85 34.84
C LEU A 22 17.25 17.20 35.46
N ASP A 23 16.92 18.21 34.64
CA ASP A 23 16.52 19.53 35.14
C ASP A 23 15.03 19.55 35.46
N PHE A 24 14.72 19.87 36.72
CA PHE A 24 13.36 19.98 37.27
C PHE A 24 12.70 21.34 36.97
N ASP A 25 13.25 22.13 36.05
CA ASP A 25 12.74 23.43 35.67
C ASP A 25 12.04 23.36 34.30
N GLY A 26 10.73 23.18 34.35
CA GLY A 26 9.85 23.40 33.22
C GLY A 26 9.52 22.13 32.44
N VAL A 27 8.27 21.68 32.59
CA VAL A 27 7.62 20.78 31.63
C VAL A 27 7.71 21.42 30.23
N SER A 28 8.69 20.96 29.48
CA SER A 28 8.73 20.78 28.02
C SER A 28 7.61 21.48 27.24
N GLN A 29 7.84 22.70 26.75
CA GLN A 29 7.12 23.22 25.59
C GLN A 29 7.52 22.46 24.29
N ALA A 30 8.64 21.72 24.33
CA ALA A 30 9.16 20.97 23.18
C ALA A 30 8.27 19.75 22.83
N ASP A 31 7.84 18.95 23.81
CA ASP A 31 7.07 17.72 23.56
C ASP A 31 5.69 17.98 22.97
N THR A 32 5.00 19.03 23.44
CA THR A 32 3.68 19.39 22.92
C THR A 32 3.76 19.94 21.50
N SER A 33 4.82 20.68 21.17
CA SER A 33 4.99 21.28 19.84
C SER A 33 5.32 20.23 18.77
N VAL A 34 6.20 19.27 19.08
CA VAL A 34 6.60 18.20 18.18
C VAL A 34 5.45 17.23 17.92
N SER A 35 4.70 16.84 18.95
CA SER A 35 3.46 16.03 18.79
C SER A 35 2.45 16.74 17.87
N SER A 36 2.26 18.05 18.07
CA SER A 36 1.35 18.85 17.23
C SER A 36 1.80 18.98 15.77
N GLN A 37 3.11 18.94 15.50
CA GLN A 37 3.65 19.03 14.15
C GLN A 37 3.56 17.69 13.42
N ILE A 38 3.82 16.58 14.11
CA ILE A 38 3.63 15.22 13.57
C ILE A 38 2.15 14.99 13.22
N GLU A 39 1.22 15.39 14.09
CA GLU A 39 -0.22 15.30 13.81
C GLU A 39 -0.61 16.08 12.54
N LYS A 40 -0.08 17.30 12.37
CA LYS A 40 -0.30 18.11 11.16
C LYS A 40 0.23 17.41 9.90
N GLN A 41 1.44 16.87 9.95
CA GLN A 41 2.05 16.15 8.82
C GLN A 41 1.25 14.90 8.44
N VAL A 42 0.75 14.14 9.42
CA VAL A 42 -0.09 12.96 9.17
C VAL A 42 -1.43 13.37 8.54
N ILE A 43 -2.03 14.48 8.97
CA ILE A 43 -3.25 15.01 8.37
C ILE A 43 -2.98 15.49 6.94
N GLU A 44 -1.89 16.22 6.73
CA GLU A 44 -1.47 16.71 5.40
C GLU A 44 -1.23 15.56 4.43
N LEU A 45 -0.52 14.51 4.86
CA LEU A 45 -0.29 13.31 4.06
C LEU A 45 -1.61 12.69 3.59
N LYS A 46 -2.55 12.48 4.51
CA LYS A 46 -3.87 11.88 4.18
C LYS A 46 -4.66 12.76 3.22
N LEU A 47 -4.59 14.08 3.39
CA LEU A 47 -5.26 15.03 2.50
C LEU A 47 -4.67 14.98 1.09
N LEU A 48 -3.35 14.95 0.97
CA LEU A 48 -2.67 14.82 -0.33
C LEU A 48 -3.01 13.50 -1.03
N GLU A 49 -3.07 12.39 -0.30
CA GLU A 49 -3.50 11.11 -0.88
C GLU A 49 -4.94 11.17 -1.39
N ALA A 50 -5.87 11.72 -0.59
CA ALA A 50 -7.26 11.84 -0.98
C ALA A 50 -7.45 12.77 -2.18
N GLU A 51 -6.73 13.89 -2.22
CA GLU A 51 -6.73 14.81 -3.35
C GLU A 51 -6.14 14.18 -4.60
N GLY A 52 -5.02 13.47 -4.49
CA GLY A 52 -4.39 12.75 -5.60
C GLY A 52 -5.32 11.71 -6.20
N VAL A 53 -6.04 10.95 -5.36
CA VAL A 53 -7.05 9.98 -5.82
C VAL A 53 -8.18 10.69 -6.57
N ARG A 54 -8.73 11.78 -6.01
CA ARG A 54 -9.78 12.56 -6.67
C ARG A 54 -9.33 13.11 -8.03
N LEU A 55 -8.09 13.62 -8.12
CA LEU A 55 -7.53 14.12 -9.37
C LEU A 55 -7.38 13.01 -10.41
N ALA A 56 -6.89 11.84 -9.99
CA ALA A 56 -6.75 10.67 -10.86
C ALA A 56 -8.11 10.18 -11.40
N GLU A 57 -9.17 10.18 -10.57
CA GLU A 57 -10.54 9.85 -10.98
C GLU A 57 -11.08 10.80 -12.06
N HIS A 58 -10.64 12.06 -12.04
CA HIS A 58 -10.99 13.08 -13.05
C HIS A 58 -9.99 13.12 -14.21
N ASN A 59 -9.08 12.15 -14.30
CA ASN A 59 -8.06 12.03 -15.34
C ASN A 59 -6.99 13.15 -15.33
N TYR A 60 -6.85 13.91 -14.24
CA TYR A 60 -5.76 14.86 -14.01
C TYR A 60 -4.54 14.11 -13.43
N LEU A 61 -3.94 13.26 -14.26
CA LEU A 61 -2.93 12.29 -13.82
C LEU A 61 -1.62 12.93 -13.38
N THR A 62 -1.20 14.03 -14.01
CA THR A 62 0.07 14.71 -13.67
C THR A 62 -0.03 15.35 -12.29
N GLU A 63 -1.13 16.05 -12.03
CA GLU A 63 -1.42 16.70 -10.74
C GLU A 63 -1.60 15.66 -9.63
N ALA A 64 -2.23 14.52 -9.94
CA ALA A 64 -2.31 13.40 -9.01
C ALA A 64 -0.92 12.86 -8.62
N ILE A 65 -0.02 12.69 -9.60
CA ILE A 65 1.36 12.25 -9.37
C ILE A 65 2.12 13.26 -8.48
N GLU A 66 1.89 14.56 -8.66
CA GLU A 66 2.47 15.60 -7.80
C GLU A 66 1.96 15.49 -6.35
N CYS A 67 0.66 15.30 -6.14
CA CYS A 67 0.09 15.07 -4.81
C CYS A 67 0.72 13.86 -4.12
N PHE A 68 0.83 12.72 -4.82
CA PHE A 68 1.46 11.53 -4.24
C PHE A 68 2.96 11.73 -3.99
N THR A 69 3.66 12.47 -4.85
CA THR A 69 5.08 12.79 -4.65
C THR A 69 5.28 13.62 -3.39
N ARG A 70 4.45 14.64 -3.16
CA ARG A 70 4.46 15.41 -1.91
C ARG A 70 4.12 14.55 -0.69
N ALA A 71 3.17 13.61 -0.82
CA ALA A 71 2.85 12.68 0.28
C ALA A 71 4.06 11.77 0.63
N ILE A 72 4.83 11.34 -0.36
CA ILE A 72 6.08 10.58 -0.18
C ILE A 72 7.15 11.43 0.51
N GLU A 73 7.28 12.71 0.15
CA GLU A 73 8.22 13.63 0.80
C GLU A 73 7.91 13.82 2.29
N ILE A 74 6.63 13.83 2.66
CA ILE A 74 6.20 13.94 4.07
C ILE A 74 6.53 12.66 4.85
N ASN A 75 6.21 11.48 4.29
CA ASN A 75 6.56 10.20 4.91
C ASN A 75 7.02 9.17 3.86
N PRO A 76 8.33 9.02 3.68
CA PRO A 76 8.89 8.06 2.72
C PRO A 76 8.63 6.60 3.06
N GLN A 77 8.24 6.29 4.31
CA GLN A 77 7.95 4.94 4.78
C GLN A 77 6.47 4.56 4.63
N GLN A 78 5.62 5.48 4.16
CA GLN A 78 4.22 5.17 3.91
C GLN A 78 4.09 4.46 2.54
N PRO A 79 3.57 3.22 2.46
CA PRO A 79 3.49 2.50 1.19
C PRO A 79 2.35 2.96 0.27
N SER A 80 1.30 3.58 0.80
CA SER A 80 0.09 3.91 0.04
C SER A 80 0.29 4.96 -1.08
N PRO A 81 1.06 6.05 -0.88
CA PRO A 81 1.36 6.99 -1.96
C PRO A 81 2.08 6.33 -3.15
N TYR A 82 3.02 5.42 -2.90
CA TYR A 82 3.71 4.70 -3.98
C TYR A 82 2.75 3.83 -4.79
N ASN A 83 1.87 3.07 -4.13
CA ASN A 83 0.85 2.27 -4.82
C ASN A 83 -0.08 3.13 -5.70
N ASN A 84 -0.50 4.31 -5.20
CA ASN A 84 -1.41 5.18 -5.93
C ASN A 84 -0.70 5.92 -7.07
N ARG A 85 0.54 6.36 -6.87
CA ARG A 85 1.36 6.98 -7.91
C ARG A 85 1.68 6.01 -9.03
N ALA A 86 1.96 4.75 -8.70
CA ALA A 86 2.13 3.70 -9.70
C ALA A 86 0.90 3.52 -10.59
N GLN A 87 -0.30 3.56 -10.01
CA GLN A 87 -1.55 3.47 -10.78
C GLN A 87 -1.66 4.63 -11.77
N ALA A 88 -1.38 5.86 -11.33
CA ALA A 88 -1.38 7.03 -12.19
C ALA A 88 -0.32 6.92 -13.31
N PHE A 89 0.88 6.40 -13.01
CA PHE A 89 1.90 6.11 -14.02
C PHE A 89 1.43 5.06 -15.03
N GLN A 90 0.74 3.99 -14.60
CA GLN A 90 0.18 3.00 -15.53
C GLN A 90 -0.83 3.63 -16.49
N LEU A 91 -1.71 4.51 -15.99
CA LEU A 91 -2.67 5.25 -16.82
C LEU A 91 -1.98 6.19 -17.83
N GLN A 92 -0.77 6.67 -17.53
CA GLN A 92 0.08 7.43 -18.45
C GLN A 92 0.98 6.54 -19.35
N ASN A 93 0.85 5.21 -19.32
CA ASN A 93 1.73 4.25 -19.99
C ASN A 93 3.21 4.29 -19.53
N ARG A 94 3.47 4.85 -18.35
CA ARG A 94 4.81 4.95 -17.73
C ARG A 94 5.10 3.69 -16.90
N THR A 95 5.25 2.58 -17.60
CA THR A 95 5.31 1.24 -17.01
C THR A 95 6.55 1.00 -16.14
N ASN A 96 7.69 1.62 -16.48
CA ASN A 96 8.92 1.48 -15.71
C ASN A 96 8.80 2.15 -14.33
N GLU A 97 8.34 3.40 -14.30
CA GLU A 97 8.12 4.14 -13.06
C GLU A 97 7.07 3.46 -12.19
N ALA A 98 5.99 2.96 -12.79
CA ALA A 98 4.99 2.19 -12.07
C ALA A 98 5.56 0.93 -11.42
N ASN A 99 6.44 0.20 -12.11
CA ASN A 99 7.05 -1.01 -11.56
C ASN A 99 7.99 -0.71 -10.37
N VAL A 100 8.75 0.39 -10.45
CA VAL A 100 9.60 0.85 -9.36
C VAL A 100 8.74 1.17 -8.13
N ASP A 101 7.72 2.01 -8.29
CA ASP A 101 6.85 2.41 -7.19
C ASP A 101 6.09 1.22 -6.57
N LEU A 102 5.60 0.27 -7.39
CA LEU A 102 4.96 -0.94 -6.87
C LEU A 102 5.91 -1.81 -6.09
N SER A 103 7.17 -1.92 -6.53
CA SER A 103 8.18 -2.71 -5.81
C SER A 103 8.50 -2.05 -4.46
N THR A 104 8.67 -0.73 -4.43
CA THR A 104 8.85 0.03 -3.18
C THR A 104 7.64 -0.10 -2.24
N ALA A 105 6.41 0.00 -2.76
CA ALA A 105 5.19 -0.18 -1.97
C ALA A 105 5.12 -1.58 -1.33
N ILE A 106 5.51 -2.62 -2.08
CA ILE A 106 5.55 -4.01 -1.59
C ILE A 106 6.61 -4.18 -0.51
N GLU A 107 7.82 -3.63 -0.71
CA GLU A 107 8.91 -3.69 0.27
C GLU A 107 8.50 -3.04 1.59
N LEU A 108 7.99 -1.80 1.53
CA LEU A 108 7.54 -1.04 2.70
C LEU A 108 6.32 -1.68 3.40
N ALA A 109 5.40 -2.26 2.63
CA ALA A 109 4.22 -2.91 3.21
C ALA A 109 4.48 -4.33 3.72
N SER A 110 5.59 -4.96 3.32
CA SER A 110 5.97 -6.31 3.79
C SER A 110 6.68 -6.29 5.13
N SER A 111 7.19 -5.14 5.59
CA SER A 111 7.90 -5.03 6.87
C SER A 111 6.95 -5.04 8.08
N ASP A 112 5.66 -4.73 7.90
CA ASP A 112 4.69 -4.64 8.98
C ASP A 112 3.28 -5.11 8.54
N ASN A 113 2.60 -5.85 9.41
CA ASN A 113 1.24 -6.33 9.21
C ASN A 113 0.20 -5.21 9.16
N SER A 114 0.53 -3.99 9.59
CA SER A 114 -0.36 -2.82 9.52
C SER A 114 -0.76 -2.45 8.08
N HIS A 115 0.09 -2.75 7.09
CA HIS A 115 -0.10 -2.34 5.69
C HIS A 115 -0.57 -3.48 4.77
N GLN A 116 -1.12 -4.56 5.30
CA GLN A 116 -1.58 -5.73 4.51
C GLN A 116 -2.54 -5.37 3.37
N LYS A 117 -3.41 -4.37 3.57
CA LYS A 117 -4.31 -3.90 2.50
C LYS A 117 -3.54 -3.30 1.33
N VAL A 118 -2.56 -2.45 1.61
CA VAL A 118 -1.72 -1.82 0.57
C VAL A 118 -0.85 -2.87 -0.11
N LEU A 119 -0.28 -3.81 0.66
CA LEU A 119 0.48 -4.94 0.11
C LEU A 119 -0.35 -5.75 -0.89
N CYS A 120 -1.59 -6.09 -0.51
CA CYS A 120 -2.52 -6.83 -1.35
C CYS A 120 -2.85 -6.09 -2.66
N LEU A 121 -3.07 -4.77 -2.59
CA LEU A 121 -3.32 -3.93 -3.76
C LEU A 121 -2.08 -3.80 -4.65
N ALA A 122 -0.91 -3.54 -4.07
CA ALA A 122 0.34 -3.37 -4.82
C ALA A 122 0.75 -4.66 -5.54
N LEU A 123 0.63 -5.82 -4.88
CA LEU A 123 0.84 -7.13 -5.52
C LEU A 123 -0.15 -7.35 -6.66
N THR A 124 -1.43 -7.03 -6.45
CA THR A 124 -2.44 -7.16 -7.52
C THR A 124 -2.11 -6.28 -8.73
N GLN A 125 -1.75 -5.01 -8.50
CA GLN A 125 -1.38 -4.07 -9.56
C GLN A 125 -0.10 -4.49 -10.29
N ARG A 126 0.91 -4.99 -9.57
CA ARG A 126 2.17 -5.46 -10.17
C ARG A 126 1.96 -6.75 -10.95
N GLY A 127 1.10 -7.65 -10.47
CA GLY A 127 0.68 -8.84 -11.19
C GLY A 127 0.03 -8.50 -12.54
N ILE A 128 -0.86 -7.49 -12.56
CA ILE A 128 -1.49 -6.99 -13.81
C ILE A 128 -0.43 -6.41 -14.75
N LEU A 129 0.46 -5.56 -14.23
CA LEU A 129 1.53 -4.95 -15.02
C LEU A 129 2.48 -5.99 -15.61
N ASN A 130 2.91 -6.97 -14.81
CA ASN A 130 3.79 -8.04 -15.26
C ASN A 130 3.14 -8.87 -16.37
N ARG A 131 1.84 -9.14 -16.28
CA ARG A 131 1.10 -9.81 -17.34
C ARG A 131 1.06 -8.99 -18.63
N PHE A 132 0.83 -7.69 -18.53
CA PHE A 132 0.88 -6.78 -19.68
C PHE A 132 2.27 -6.77 -20.33
N LEU A 133 3.33 -6.88 -19.54
CA LEU A 133 4.71 -6.98 -20.01
C LEU A 133 5.13 -8.40 -20.47
N GLY A 134 4.21 -9.37 -20.50
CA GLY A 134 4.49 -10.76 -20.90
C GLY A 134 5.25 -11.60 -19.87
N LYS A 135 5.46 -11.07 -18.66
CA LYS A 135 6.15 -11.75 -17.54
C LYS A 135 5.15 -12.62 -16.76
N ASN A 136 4.70 -13.71 -17.38
CA ASN A 136 3.61 -14.54 -16.85
C ASN A 136 3.96 -15.22 -15.51
N GLU A 137 5.20 -15.68 -15.34
CA GLU A 137 5.66 -16.34 -14.11
C GLU A 137 5.63 -15.36 -12.92
N ALA A 138 6.29 -14.20 -13.06
CA ALA A 138 6.29 -13.15 -12.04
C ALA A 138 4.88 -12.61 -11.75
N SER A 139 4.02 -12.53 -12.78
CA SER A 139 2.61 -12.16 -12.62
C SER A 139 1.85 -13.18 -11.76
N LEU A 140 2.07 -14.48 -11.99
CA LEU A 140 1.43 -15.54 -11.23
C LEU A 140 1.85 -15.52 -9.76
N GLU A 141 3.15 -15.32 -9.48
CA GLU A 141 3.67 -15.20 -8.11
C GLU A 141 3.01 -14.03 -7.35
N ASP A 142 2.92 -12.86 -7.99
CA ASP A 142 2.27 -11.69 -7.42
C ASP A 142 0.78 -11.96 -7.13
N PHE A 143 0.07 -12.63 -8.05
CA PHE A 143 -1.33 -12.99 -7.85
C PHE A 143 -1.52 -14.04 -6.76
N GLN A 144 -0.63 -15.02 -6.62
CA GLN A 144 -0.69 -16.01 -5.54
C GLN A 144 -0.56 -15.33 -4.18
N ARG A 145 0.45 -14.48 -4.01
CA ARG A 145 0.63 -13.72 -2.77
C ARG A 145 -0.56 -12.79 -2.47
N ALA A 146 -1.09 -12.11 -3.49
CA ALA A 146 -2.28 -11.28 -3.32
C ALA A 146 -3.53 -12.11 -2.96
N ALA A 147 -3.66 -13.33 -3.49
CA ALA A 147 -4.75 -14.24 -3.19
C ALA A 147 -4.71 -14.74 -1.73
N GLU A 148 -3.52 -15.02 -1.20
CA GLU A 148 -3.29 -15.35 0.21
C GLU A 148 -3.71 -14.21 1.14
N LEU A 149 -3.45 -12.96 0.73
CA LEU A 149 -3.91 -11.75 1.43
C LEU A 149 -5.39 -11.43 1.22
N GLY A 150 -6.12 -12.26 0.48
CA GLY A 150 -7.57 -12.17 0.34
C GLY A 150 -8.09 -11.45 -0.91
N SER A 151 -7.24 -11.06 -1.87
CA SER A 151 -7.69 -10.43 -3.12
C SER A 151 -8.62 -11.34 -3.92
N PRO A 152 -9.91 -11.00 -4.12
CA PRO A 152 -10.83 -11.82 -4.90
C PRO A 152 -10.43 -11.88 -6.38
N PHE A 153 -9.94 -10.76 -6.92
CA PHE A 153 -9.43 -10.69 -8.29
C PHE A 153 -8.23 -11.60 -8.48
N ALA A 154 -7.24 -11.56 -7.58
CA ALA A 154 -6.05 -12.38 -7.71
C ALA A 154 -6.38 -13.88 -7.58
N LYS A 155 -7.28 -14.26 -6.67
CA LYS A 155 -7.79 -15.64 -6.57
C LYS A 155 -8.37 -16.13 -7.89
N GLN A 156 -9.16 -15.29 -8.56
CA GLN A 156 -9.71 -15.62 -9.88
C GLN A 156 -8.60 -15.78 -10.93
N GLN A 157 -7.59 -14.91 -10.96
CA GLN A 157 -6.49 -15.02 -11.91
C GLN A 157 -5.64 -16.30 -11.70
N VAL A 158 -5.38 -16.67 -10.44
CA VAL A 158 -4.70 -17.92 -10.10
C VAL A 158 -5.52 -19.15 -10.52
N LEU A 159 -6.84 -19.10 -10.34
CA LEU A 159 -7.72 -20.19 -10.78
C LEU A 159 -7.71 -20.35 -12.30
N LEU A 160 -7.75 -19.24 -13.06
CA LEU A 160 -7.74 -19.27 -14.53
C LEU A 160 -6.41 -19.75 -15.11
N THR A 161 -5.31 -19.59 -14.38
CA THR A 161 -3.98 -20.07 -14.78
C THR A 161 -3.74 -21.54 -14.42
N ASN A 162 -4.62 -22.15 -13.61
CA ASN A 162 -4.55 -23.58 -13.33
C ASN A 162 -4.83 -24.40 -14.61
N PRO A 163 -3.90 -25.25 -15.07
CA PRO A 163 -4.05 -26.03 -16.31
C PRO A 163 -5.27 -26.94 -16.30
N TYR A 164 -5.70 -27.43 -15.13
CA TYR A 164 -6.92 -28.22 -15.01
C TYR A 164 -8.18 -27.38 -15.26
N ALA A 165 -8.21 -26.13 -14.79
CA ALA A 165 -9.32 -25.23 -15.04
C ALA A 165 -9.39 -24.82 -16.52
N ALA A 166 -8.24 -24.60 -17.17
CA ALA A 166 -8.16 -24.34 -18.61
C ALA A 166 -8.69 -25.53 -19.43
N ALA A 167 -8.25 -26.75 -19.11
CA ALA A 167 -8.69 -27.98 -19.79
C ALA A 167 -10.20 -28.23 -19.59
N CYS A 168 -10.73 -28.05 -18.38
CA CYS A 168 -12.17 -28.19 -18.10
C CYS A 168 -13.01 -27.15 -18.86
N ASN A 169 -12.58 -25.89 -18.90
CA ASN A 169 -13.27 -24.83 -19.63
C ASN A 169 -13.25 -25.09 -21.14
N GLU A 170 -12.13 -25.56 -21.69
CA GLU A 170 -12.03 -25.93 -23.09
C GLU A 170 -12.93 -27.12 -23.44
N MET A 171 -12.97 -28.14 -22.58
CA MET A 171 -13.84 -29.30 -22.73
C MET A 171 -15.32 -28.89 -22.70
N LEU A 172 -15.73 -28.08 -21.72
CA LEU A 172 -17.09 -27.55 -21.62
C LEU A 172 -17.47 -26.72 -22.85
N ALA A 173 -16.59 -25.83 -23.31
CA ALA A 173 -16.83 -25.01 -24.50
C ALA A 173 -17.02 -25.87 -25.77
N LYS A 174 -16.22 -26.94 -25.93
CA LYS A 174 -16.39 -27.90 -27.04
C LYS A 174 -17.73 -28.62 -26.96
N MET A 175 -18.14 -29.06 -25.77
CA MET A 175 -19.44 -29.72 -25.57
C MET A 175 -20.63 -28.81 -25.89
N PHE A 176 -20.60 -27.55 -25.43
CA PHE A 176 -21.67 -26.59 -25.75
C PHE A 176 -21.73 -26.27 -27.25
N LYS A 177 -20.60 -26.17 -27.94
CA LYS A 177 -20.53 -25.93 -29.39
C LYS A 177 -21.09 -27.10 -30.20
N GLN A 178 -20.85 -28.33 -29.76
CA GLN A 178 -21.45 -29.53 -30.36
C GLN A 178 -22.96 -29.62 -30.12
N ALA A 179 -23.44 -29.21 -28.94
CA ALA A 179 -24.86 -29.20 -28.61
C ALA A 179 -25.66 -28.09 -29.34
N SER A 180 -25.01 -26.96 -29.67
CA SER A 180 -25.63 -25.81 -30.35
C SER A 180 -25.49 -25.83 -31.88
N GLY A 181 -24.56 -26.62 -32.42
CA GLY A 181 -24.39 -26.85 -33.86
C GLY A 181 -25.20 -28.02 -34.43
N ALA A 182 -26.05 -28.66 -33.63
CA ALA A 182 -26.97 -29.70 -34.05
C ALA A 182 -28.36 -29.11 -34.33
N GLN A 183 -28.48 -28.27 -35.36
CA GLN A 183 -29.73 -27.91 -36.02
C GLN A 183 -29.49 -27.80 -37.53
#